data_AF-A0A836WGM2-F1
#
_entry.id   AF-A0A836WGM2-F1
#
_cell.length_a   1.000
_cell.length_b   1.000
_cell.length_c   1.000
_cell.angle_alpha   90.00
_cell.angle_beta   90.00
_cell.angle_gamma   90.00
#
_symmetry.space_group_name_H-M   'P 1'
#
loop_
_entity.id
_entity.type
_entity.pdbx_description
1 polymer ?
#
loop_
_entity_poly.entity_id
_entity_poly.type
_entity_poly.pdbx_seq_one_letter_code
_entity_poly.pdbx_strand_id
1 'polypeptide(L)'
;AARMLARMYGYQVSGEAFTAGLLHDIGKLVMREHLKAEFLEVLGKVQQGKAFLEAERELLGVTHAEIGNWLAERWNFPAVLQEAILYHHDPGKARKEPMLAAIVHFADVICRHGRVGFSGDHVIPPLDEAVYDVLSPKLTEEGEVDMGFYISKLRDEMERLEGFVGTILGKELEPSLGGPVGGDRFPEAGVAQDSGEVD
;
A
#
# COMPACT_ATOMS: atom_id res chain seq x y z
N ALA A 1 -3.55 -2.74 -9.33
CA ALA A 1 -4.12 -1.38 -9.46
C ALA A 1 -3.25 -0.40 -10.26
N ALA A 2 -2.00 -0.09 -9.86
CA ALA A 2 -1.21 0.97 -10.52
C ALA A 2 -1.05 0.82 -12.04
N ARG A 3 -0.73 -0.37 -12.54
CA ARG A 3 -0.68 -0.67 -13.99
C ARG A 3 -2.01 -0.44 -14.71
N MET A 4 -3.13 -0.77 -14.06
CA MET A 4 -4.48 -0.58 -14.59
C MET A 4 -4.77 0.91 -14.75
N LEU A 5 -4.54 1.71 -13.71
CA LEU A 5 -4.71 3.16 -13.76
C LEU A 5 -3.78 3.82 -14.79
N ALA A 6 -2.53 3.39 -14.87
CA ALA A 6 -1.59 3.88 -15.88
C ALA A 6 -2.14 3.72 -17.31
N ARG A 7 -2.76 2.58 -17.62
CA ARG A 7 -3.41 2.37 -18.92
C ARG A 7 -4.63 3.25 -19.10
N MET A 8 -5.46 3.40 -18.06
CA MET A 8 -6.68 4.21 -18.12
C MET A 8 -6.39 5.69 -18.37
N TYR A 9 -5.32 6.22 -17.77
CA TYR A 9 -4.93 7.63 -17.90
C TYR A 9 -3.84 7.89 -18.95
N GLY A 10 -3.48 6.89 -19.76
CA GLY A 10 -2.51 7.06 -20.84
C GLY A 10 -1.08 7.32 -20.38
N TYR A 11 -0.69 6.89 -19.18
CA TYR A 11 0.70 6.93 -18.73
C TYR A 11 1.55 5.97 -19.59
N GLN A 12 2.55 6.53 -20.26
CA GLN A 12 3.23 5.90 -21.41
C GLN A 12 3.94 4.59 -21.04
N VAL A 13 4.51 4.51 -19.83
CA VAL A 13 5.33 3.36 -19.40
C VAL A 13 4.61 2.57 -18.32
N SER A 14 3.56 1.82 -18.70
CA SER A 14 2.77 1.02 -17.74
C SER A 14 3.60 0.02 -16.90
N GLY A 15 4.78 -0.37 -17.38
CA GLY A 15 5.75 -1.17 -16.61
C GLY A 15 6.34 -0.44 -15.40
N GLU A 16 6.60 0.87 -15.50
CA GLU A 16 7.06 1.68 -14.36
C GLU A 16 5.97 1.79 -13.29
N ALA A 17 4.73 2.05 -13.70
CA ALA A 17 3.60 2.09 -12.77
C ALA A 17 3.40 0.76 -12.04
N PHE A 18 3.61 -0.37 -12.73
CA PHE A 18 3.59 -1.67 -12.07
C PHE A 18 4.71 -1.81 -11.04
N THR A 19 5.94 -1.48 -11.42
CA THR A 19 7.11 -1.59 -10.55
C THR A 19 6.99 -0.66 -9.35
N ALA A 20 6.59 0.60 -9.55
CA ALA A 20 6.34 1.55 -8.47
C ALA A 20 5.23 1.05 -7.53
N GLY A 21 4.11 0.56 -8.07
CA GLY A 21 3.03 -0.02 -7.28
C GLY A 21 3.46 -1.27 -6.48
N LEU A 22 4.40 -2.07 -6.99
CA LEU A 22 4.95 -3.22 -6.25
C LEU A 22 5.89 -2.79 -5.12
N LEU A 23 6.63 -1.70 -5.32
CA LEU A 23 7.73 -1.28 -4.45
C LEU A 23 7.38 -0.17 -3.47
N HIS A 24 6.24 0.52 -3.62
CA HIS A 24 5.90 1.70 -2.81
C HIS A 24 6.04 1.47 -1.30
N ASP A 25 5.63 0.29 -0.83
CA ASP A 25 5.63 -0.11 0.58
C ASP A 25 6.87 -0.94 0.99
N ILE A 26 7.92 -1.00 0.15
CA ILE A 26 9.10 -1.86 0.41
C ILE A 26 9.81 -1.51 1.73
N GLY A 27 9.71 -0.26 2.19
CA GLY A 27 10.24 0.15 3.49
C GLY A 27 9.62 -0.59 4.66
N LYS A 28 8.35 -0.99 4.58
CA LYS A 28 7.69 -1.81 5.63
C LYS A 28 8.35 -3.18 5.77
N LEU A 29 8.84 -3.76 4.66
CA LEU A 29 9.58 -5.02 4.70
C LEU A 29 10.93 -4.85 5.40
N VAL A 30 11.63 -3.74 5.13
CA VAL A 30 12.90 -3.41 5.80
C VAL A 30 12.67 -3.23 7.29
N MET A 31 11.65 -2.46 7.69
CA MET A 31 11.28 -2.26 9.10
C MET A 31 10.94 -3.59 9.77
N ARG A 32 10.11 -4.42 9.14
CA ARG A 32 9.74 -5.73 9.70
C ARG A 32 10.95 -6.65 9.87
N GLU A 33 11.97 -6.57 9.03
CA GLU A 33 13.14 -7.44 9.16
C GLU A 33 14.18 -6.90 10.16
N HIS A 34 14.41 -5.59 10.15
CA HIS A 34 15.53 -4.96 10.85
C HIS A 34 15.16 -4.12 12.07
N LEU A 35 13.88 -3.72 12.20
CA LEU A 35 13.32 -2.88 13.27
C LEU A 35 12.08 -3.57 13.89
N LYS A 36 12.21 -4.86 14.20
CA LYS A 36 11.09 -5.74 14.59
C LYS A 36 10.30 -5.19 15.78
N ALA A 37 10.98 -4.73 16.82
CA ALA A 37 10.33 -4.24 18.03
C ALA A 37 9.54 -2.96 17.75
N GLU A 38 10.16 -2.00 17.07
CA GLU A 38 9.57 -0.72 16.73
C GLU A 38 8.43 -0.87 15.72
N PHE A 39 8.55 -1.79 14.76
CA PHE A 39 7.48 -2.12 13.83
C PHE A 39 6.24 -2.67 14.57
N LEU A 40 6.43 -3.50 15.60
CA LEU A 40 5.32 -3.97 16.44
C LEU A 40 4.70 -2.84 17.27
N GLU A 41 5.51 -1.89 17.77
CA GLU A 41 4.99 -0.70 18.46
C GLU A 41 4.17 0.21 17.52
N VAL A 42 4.65 0.41 16.29
CA VAL A 42 3.90 1.11 15.24
C VAL A 42 2.55 0.44 15.00
N LEU A 43 2.53 -0.89 14.84
CA LEU A 43 1.27 -1.65 14.68
C LEU A 43 0.35 -1.50 15.91
N GLY A 44 0.91 -1.49 17.12
CA GLY A 44 0.14 -1.25 18.34
C GLY A 44 -0.55 0.12 18.35
N LYS A 45 0.13 1.18 17.89
CA LYS A 45 -0.46 2.52 17.73
C LYS A 45 -1.53 2.55 16.63
N VAL A 46 -1.31 1.84 15.53
CA VAL A 46 -2.29 1.73 14.43
C VAL A 46 -3.57 1.04 14.88
N GLN A 47 -3.46 -0.02 15.69
CA GLN A 47 -4.61 -0.68 16.30
C GLN A 47 -5.41 0.24 17.24
N GLN A 48 -4.77 1.27 17.81
CA GLN A 48 -5.41 2.31 18.61
C GLN A 48 -6.02 3.43 17.75
N GLY A 49 -6.02 3.31 16.42
CA GLY A 49 -6.66 4.23 15.49
C GLY A 49 -5.75 5.32 14.91
N LYS A 50 -4.44 5.28 15.18
CA LYS A 50 -3.48 6.21 14.56
C LYS A 50 -3.16 5.80 13.13
N ALA A 51 -2.96 6.77 12.23
CA ALA A 51 -2.49 6.48 10.88
C ALA A 51 -1.06 5.91 10.91
N PHE A 52 -0.77 4.93 10.05
CA PHE A 52 0.53 4.24 10.03
C PHE A 52 1.71 5.22 9.90
N LEU A 53 1.61 6.17 8.96
CA LEU A 53 2.64 7.18 8.71
C LEU A 53 2.89 8.08 9.94
N GLU A 54 1.85 8.41 10.70
CA GLU A 54 1.97 9.21 11.92
C GLU A 54 2.63 8.40 13.05
N ALA A 55 2.30 7.12 13.19
CA ALA A 55 2.90 6.24 14.18
C ALA A 55 4.40 6.04 13.92
N GLU A 56 4.79 5.87 12.65
CA GLU A 56 6.19 5.81 12.24
C GLU A 56 6.95 7.10 12.60
N ARG A 57 6.39 8.26 12.24
CA ARG A 57 7.01 9.55 12.56
C ARG A 57 7.17 9.77 14.05
N GLU A 58 6.18 9.42 14.85
CA GLU A 58 6.22 9.55 16.31
C GLU A 58 7.29 8.66 16.94
N LEU A 59 7.37 7.40 16.53
CA LEU A 59 8.22 6.39 17.18
C LEU A 59 9.65 6.34 16.62
N LEU A 60 9.80 6.51 15.31
CA LEU A 60 11.05 6.29 14.59
C LEU A 60 11.67 7.56 14.01
N GLY A 61 10.90 8.65 13.88
CA GLY A 61 11.31 9.88 13.20
C GLY A 61 11.43 9.75 11.67
N VAL A 62 11.31 8.53 11.13
CA VAL A 62 11.38 8.21 9.70
C VAL A 62 10.15 7.39 9.28
N THR A 63 9.78 7.41 8.00
CA THR A 63 8.64 6.64 7.48
C THR A 63 9.07 5.47 6.60
N HIS A 64 8.18 4.50 6.37
CA HIS A 64 8.42 3.44 5.38
C HIS A 64 8.67 3.99 3.98
N ALA A 65 8.03 5.11 3.60
CA ALA A 65 8.26 5.75 2.31
C ALA A 65 9.70 6.27 2.18
N GLU A 66 10.26 6.87 3.25
CA GLU A 66 11.64 7.34 3.28
C GLU A 66 12.65 6.19 3.29
N ILE A 67 12.39 5.15 4.08
CA ILE A 67 13.22 3.93 4.12
C ILE A 67 13.20 3.25 2.73
N GLY A 68 12.02 3.17 2.11
CA GLY A 68 11.84 2.62 0.77
C GLY A 68 12.58 3.42 -0.29
N ASN A 69 12.52 4.75 -0.23
CA ASN A 69 13.27 5.63 -1.12
C ASN A 69 14.80 5.47 -0.94
N TRP A 70 15.27 5.45 0.30
CA TRP A 70 16.69 5.21 0.59
C TRP A 70 17.16 3.87 0.01
N LEU A 71 16.35 2.83 0.09
CA LEU A 71 16.65 1.53 -0.53
C LEU A 71 16.65 1.62 -2.06
N ALA A 72 15.66 2.30 -2.65
CA ALA A 72 15.56 2.50 -4.10
C ALA A 72 16.77 3.26 -4.67
N GLU A 73 17.28 4.26 -3.95
CA GLU A 73 18.52 4.97 -4.28
C GLU A 73 19.72 4.00 -4.28
N ARG A 74 19.84 3.16 -3.25
CA ARG A 74 20.94 2.17 -3.13
C ARG A 74 20.90 1.10 -4.22
N TRP A 75 19.71 0.73 -4.68
CA TRP A 75 19.52 -0.18 -5.81
C TRP A 75 19.63 0.52 -7.16
N ASN A 76 19.93 1.82 -7.17
CA ASN A 76 20.14 2.62 -8.36
C ASN A 76 18.91 2.61 -9.30
N PHE A 77 17.70 2.62 -8.72
CA PHE A 77 16.47 2.76 -9.49
C PHE A 77 16.35 4.16 -10.12
N PRO A 78 15.63 4.29 -11.24
CA PRO A 78 15.33 5.59 -11.83
C PRO A 78 14.68 6.56 -10.83
N ALA A 79 15.02 7.85 -10.94
CA ALA A 79 14.52 8.90 -10.05
C ALA A 79 12.98 8.99 -10.01
N VAL A 80 12.30 8.63 -11.10
CA VAL A 80 10.83 8.58 -11.15
C VAL A 80 10.26 7.49 -10.22
N LEU A 81 10.93 6.34 -10.10
CA LEU A 81 10.53 5.28 -9.17
C LEU A 81 10.86 5.68 -7.72
N GLN A 82 12.02 6.31 -7.51
CA GLN A 82 12.41 6.84 -6.20
C GLN A 82 11.35 7.82 -5.67
N GLU A 83 10.97 8.83 -6.45
CA GLU A 83 9.92 9.78 -6.05
C GLU A 83 8.55 9.14 -5.88
N ALA A 84 8.17 8.19 -6.74
CA ALA A 84 6.91 7.47 -6.57
C ALA A 84 6.87 6.67 -5.26
N ILE A 85 7.99 6.07 -4.84
CA ILE A 85 8.12 5.39 -3.54
C ILE A 85 8.12 6.41 -2.40
N LEU A 86 8.83 7.52 -2.52
CA LEU A 86 8.93 8.51 -1.44
C LEU A 86 7.61 9.25 -1.19
N TYR A 87 6.89 9.58 -2.26
CA TYR A 87 5.76 10.51 -2.22
C TYR A 87 4.41 9.85 -2.46
N HIS A 88 4.28 8.51 -2.40
CA HIS A 88 2.97 7.88 -2.59
C HIS A 88 1.91 8.24 -1.53
N HIS A 89 2.29 8.76 -0.36
CA HIS A 89 1.36 9.34 0.63
C HIS A 89 1.10 10.84 0.45
N ASP A 90 1.88 11.51 -0.40
CA ASP A 90 1.82 12.97 -0.64
C ASP A 90 2.27 13.25 -2.08
N PRO A 91 1.51 12.78 -3.09
CA PRO A 91 1.93 12.81 -4.49
C PRO A 91 2.16 14.22 -5.03
N GLY A 92 1.57 15.26 -4.40
CA GLY A 92 1.81 16.67 -4.74
C GLY A 92 3.27 17.13 -4.55
N LYS A 93 4.09 16.39 -3.79
CA LYS A 93 5.53 16.69 -3.63
C LYS A 93 6.41 16.13 -4.74
N ALA A 94 5.92 15.19 -5.55
CA ALA A 94 6.68 14.63 -6.66
C ALA A 94 6.92 15.69 -7.75
N ARG A 95 8.12 15.71 -8.34
CA ARG A 95 8.54 16.73 -9.33
C ARG A 95 9.04 16.14 -10.63
N LYS A 96 9.60 14.94 -10.60
CA LYS A 96 10.15 14.25 -11.77
C LYS A 96 9.04 13.66 -12.63
N GLU A 97 8.12 12.96 -11.98
CA GLU A 97 6.97 12.36 -12.65
C GLU A 97 5.75 12.34 -11.71
N PRO A 98 5.05 13.48 -11.55
CA PRO A 98 3.91 13.61 -10.64
C PRO A 98 2.76 12.64 -10.96
N MET A 99 2.58 12.30 -12.24
CA MET A 99 1.55 11.37 -12.68
C MET A 99 1.78 9.97 -12.12
N LEU A 100 3.03 9.51 -12.06
CA LEU A 100 3.36 8.21 -11.51
C LEU A 100 3.09 8.15 -10.01
N ALA A 101 3.47 9.18 -9.24
CA ALA A 101 3.18 9.26 -7.81
C ALA A 101 1.67 9.27 -7.55
N ALA A 102 0.91 10.08 -8.30
CA ALA A 102 -0.55 10.13 -8.21
C ALA A 102 -1.20 8.78 -8.56
N ILE A 103 -0.69 8.07 -9.58
CA ILE A 103 -1.15 6.72 -9.94
C ILE A 103 -0.91 5.73 -8.80
N VAL A 104 0.27 5.76 -8.17
CA VAL A 104 0.61 4.85 -7.07
C VAL A 104 -0.25 5.15 -5.84
N HIS A 105 -0.39 6.43 -5.48
CA HIS A 105 -1.28 6.87 -4.40
C HIS A 105 -2.71 6.38 -4.63
N PHE A 106 -3.29 6.67 -5.81
CA PHE A 106 -4.66 6.30 -6.10
C PHE A 106 -4.82 4.78 -6.16
N ALA A 107 -3.82 4.05 -6.66
CA ALA A 107 -3.80 2.60 -6.65
C ALA A 107 -3.87 2.01 -5.24
N ASP A 108 -3.11 2.56 -4.28
CA ASP A 108 -3.15 2.14 -2.88
C ASP A 108 -4.54 2.39 -2.28
N VAL A 109 -5.10 3.60 -2.47
CA VAL A 109 -6.45 3.95 -2.00
C VAL A 109 -7.52 2.99 -2.55
N ILE A 110 -7.51 2.69 -3.86
CA ILE A 110 -8.45 1.74 -4.47
C ILE A 110 -8.29 0.33 -3.90
N CYS A 111 -7.04 -0.15 -3.73
CA CYS A 111 -6.79 -1.48 -3.14
C CYS A 111 -7.35 -1.56 -1.72
N ARG A 112 -7.12 -0.54 -0.88
CA ARG A 112 -7.63 -0.50 0.50
C ARG A 112 -9.16 -0.44 0.55
N HIS A 113 -9.79 0.42 -0.25
CA HIS A 113 -11.26 0.45 -0.37
C HIS A 113 -11.83 -0.88 -0.88
N GLY A 114 -11.16 -1.51 -1.84
CA GLY A 114 -11.52 -2.83 -2.38
C GLY A 114 -11.23 -3.99 -1.43
N ARG A 115 -10.60 -3.74 -0.26
CA ARG A 115 -10.12 -4.74 0.70
C ARG A 115 -9.18 -5.78 0.06
N VAL A 116 -8.35 -5.33 -0.87
CA VAL A 116 -7.36 -6.17 -1.55
C VAL A 116 -6.02 -6.04 -0.85
N GLY A 117 -5.58 -7.14 -0.25
CA GLY A 117 -4.35 -7.18 0.54
C GLY A 117 -4.50 -6.52 1.91
N PHE A 118 -3.50 -6.72 2.77
CA PHE A 118 -3.44 -6.11 4.10
C PHE A 118 -1.99 -6.04 4.57
N SER A 119 -1.49 -4.82 4.81
CA SER A 119 -0.10 -4.58 5.24
C SER A 119 0.03 -4.16 6.71
N GLY A 120 -1.01 -4.37 7.53
CA GLY A 120 -1.05 -3.92 8.93
C GLY A 120 -1.64 -2.53 9.10
N ASP A 121 -2.11 -1.90 8.02
CA ASP A 121 -2.76 -0.59 8.02
C ASP A 121 -4.23 -0.74 7.65
N HIS A 122 -5.11 -0.45 8.61
CA HIS A 122 -6.56 -0.48 8.41
C HIS A 122 -7.13 0.87 7.98
N VAL A 123 -6.31 1.93 8.03
CA VAL A 123 -6.75 3.28 7.71
C VAL A 123 -6.73 3.45 6.20
N ILE A 124 -7.86 3.87 5.65
CA ILE A 124 -7.95 4.28 4.26
C ILE A 124 -7.63 5.78 4.25
N PRO A 125 -6.49 6.22 3.69
CA PRO A 125 -6.18 7.63 3.63
C PRO A 125 -7.14 8.32 2.66
N PRO A 126 -7.44 9.62 2.86
CA PRO A 126 -8.15 10.40 1.86
C PRO A 126 -7.33 10.46 0.57
N LEU A 127 -8.03 10.64 -0.56
CA LEU A 127 -7.38 10.84 -1.84
C LEU A 127 -6.74 12.23 -1.88
N ASP A 128 -5.47 12.31 -2.21
CA ASP A 128 -4.72 13.57 -2.30
C ASP A 128 -5.24 14.46 -3.44
N GLU A 129 -5.26 15.78 -3.23
CA GLU A 129 -5.74 16.77 -4.21
C GLU A 129 -4.99 16.68 -5.55
N ALA A 130 -3.69 16.33 -5.53
CA ALA A 130 -2.89 16.17 -6.74
C ALA A 130 -3.46 15.09 -7.68
N VAL A 131 -4.23 14.12 -7.16
CA VAL A 131 -4.90 13.13 -8.02
C VAL A 131 -5.97 13.78 -8.89
N TYR A 132 -6.72 14.74 -8.36
CA TYR A 132 -7.75 15.46 -9.11
C TYR A 132 -7.13 16.27 -10.25
N ASP A 133 -6.05 17.00 -9.93
CA ASP A 133 -5.35 17.84 -10.88
C ASP A 133 -4.65 17.04 -11.99
N VAL A 134 -4.00 15.93 -11.61
CA VAL A 134 -3.12 15.19 -12.51
C VAL A 134 -3.85 14.09 -13.29
N LEU A 135 -4.83 13.42 -12.66
CA LEU A 135 -5.53 12.28 -13.27
C LEU A 135 -6.96 12.62 -13.70
N SER A 136 -7.58 13.67 -13.16
CA SER A 136 -8.99 14.01 -13.42
C SER A 136 -9.90 12.78 -13.31
N PRO A 137 -9.99 12.16 -12.11
CA PRO A 137 -10.70 10.90 -11.93
C PRO A 137 -12.18 11.04 -12.26
N LYS A 138 -12.79 9.93 -12.66
CA LYS A 138 -14.22 9.82 -12.88
C LYS A 138 -14.94 10.13 -11.58
N LEU A 139 -15.88 11.08 -11.66
CA LEU A 139 -16.73 11.48 -10.55
C LEU A 139 -18.14 10.88 -10.68
N THR A 140 -18.82 10.74 -9.55
CA THR A 140 -20.25 10.45 -9.46
C THR A 140 -21.08 11.70 -9.78
N GLU A 141 -22.40 11.57 -9.80
CA GLU A 141 -23.30 12.72 -9.99
C GLU A 141 -23.19 13.75 -8.84
N GLU A 142 -22.80 13.28 -7.66
CA GLU A 142 -22.55 14.09 -6.46
C GLU A 142 -21.18 14.79 -6.47
N GLY A 143 -20.34 14.54 -7.48
CA GLY A 143 -19.01 15.15 -7.60
C GLY A 143 -17.92 14.46 -6.79
N GLU A 144 -18.19 13.30 -6.20
CA GLU A 144 -17.20 12.48 -5.49
C GLU A 144 -16.50 11.51 -6.46
N VAL A 145 -15.31 11.02 -6.12
CA VAL A 145 -14.64 10.01 -6.96
C VAL A 145 -15.45 8.71 -6.98
N ASP A 146 -15.74 8.19 -8.18
CA ASP A 146 -16.53 6.97 -8.39
C ASP A 146 -15.69 5.72 -8.03
N MET A 147 -15.46 5.51 -6.72
CA MET A 147 -14.68 4.39 -6.21
C MET A 147 -15.29 3.03 -6.62
N GLY A 148 -16.61 2.95 -6.76
CA GLY A 148 -17.31 1.75 -7.25
C GLY A 148 -16.83 1.35 -8.65
N PHE A 149 -16.74 2.31 -9.57
CA PHE A 149 -16.17 2.09 -10.89
C PHE A 149 -14.72 1.60 -10.83
N TYR A 150 -13.84 2.23 -10.05
CA TYR A 150 -12.43 1.81 -9.98
C TYR A 150 -12.24 0.44 -9.32
N ILE A 151 -12.99 0.13 -8.27
CA ILE A 151 -12.97 -1.18 -7.62
C ILE A 151 -13.49 -2.25 -8.58
N SER A 152 -14.54 -1.97 -9.37
CA SER A 152 -15.02 -2.90 -10.41
C SER A 152 -13.91 -3.22 -11.43
N LYS A 153 -13.17 -2.21 -11.89
CA LYS A 153 -12.04 -2.41 -12.80
C LYS A 153 -10.90 -3.20 -12.17
N LEU A 154 -10.63 -2.97 -10.89
CA LEU A 154 -9.63 -3.76 -10.16
C LEU A 154 -10.04 -5.23 -10.10
N ARG A 155 -11.32 -5.52 -9.83
CA ARG A 155 -11.85 -6.90 -9.83
C ARG A 155 -11.76 -7.56 -11.20
N ASP A 156 -12.16 -6.86 -12.26
CA ASP A 156 -12.03 -7.34 -13.64
C ASP A 156 -10.57 -7.76 -13.96
N GLU A 157 -9.59 -6.97 -13.50
CA GLU A 157 -8.16 -7.28 -13.69
C GLU A 157 -7.70 -8.48 -12.83
N MET A 158 -8.25 -8.66 -11.63
CA MET A 158 -7.95 -9.80 -10.76
C MET A 158 -8.53 -11.11 -11.32
N GLU A 159 -9.77 -11.11 -11.78
CA GLU A 159 -10.41 -12.29 -12.39
C GLU A 159 -9.65 -12.77 -13.63
N ARG A 160 -9.12 -11.85 -14.45
CA ARG A 160 -8.25 -12.19 -15.58
C ARG A 160 -6.97 -12.89 -15.15
N LEU A 161 -6.38 -12.48 -14.03
CA LEU A 161 -5.17 -13.10 -13.49
C LEU A 161 -5.48 -14.49 -12.92
N GLU A 162 -6.59 -14.65 -12.21
CA GLU A 162 -7.03 -15.95 -11.67
C GLU A 162 -7.36 -16.94 -12.79
N GLY A 163 -8.06 -16.51 -13.84
CA GLY A 163 -8.32 -17.35 -15.02
C GLY A 163 -7.04 -17.79 -15.74
N PHE A 164 -6.03 -16.92 -15.81
CA PHE A 164 -4.72 -17.26 -16.35
C PHE A 164 -4.00 -18.31 -15.48
N VAL A 165 -4.01 -18.14 -14.15
CA VAL A 165 -3.39 -19.09 -13.23
C VAL A 165 -4.15 -20.42 -13.23
N GLY A 166 -5.48 -20.41 -13.31
CA GLY A 166 -6.29 -21.62 -13.41
C GLY A 166 -6.01 -22.40 -14.70
N THR A 167 -5.74 -21.69 -15.79
CA THR A 167 -5.29 -22.31 -17.06
C THR A 167 -3.91 -22.98 -16.91
N ILE A 168 -2.98 -22.35 -16.18
CA ILE A 168 -1.62 -22.88 -15.99
C ILE A 168 -1.60 -24.06 -15.00
N LEU A 169 -2.35 -23.96 -13.90
CA LEU A 169 -2.31 -24.93 -12.80
C LEU A 169 -3.35 -26.05 -12.94
N GLY A 170 -4.26 -25.97 -13.92
CA GLY A 170 -5.32 -26.96 -14.13
C GLY A 170 -6.29 -27.08 -12.95
N LYS A 171 -6.40 -26.02 -12.12
CA LYS A 171 -7.25 -25.94 -10.93
C LYS A 171 -7.81 -24.53 -10.81
N GLU A 172 -9.10 -24.40 -10.55
CA GLU A 172 -9.67 -23.12 -10.12
C GLU A 172 -9.02 -22.70 -8.80
N LEU A 173 -8.55 -21.45 -8.73
CA LEU A 173 -8.19 -20.83 -7.46
C LEU A 173 -9.49 -20.55 -6.71
N GLU A 174 -9.60 -21.05 -5.47
CA GLU A 174 -10.63 -20.59 -4.55
C GLU A 174 -10.57 -19.06 -4.47
N PRO A 175 -11.69 -18.34 -4.63
CA PRO A 175 -11.70 -16.89 -4.54
C PRO A 175 -11.19 -16.47 -3.17
N SER A 176 -9.96 -15.96 -3.10
CA SER A 176 -9.55 -15.23 -1.92
C SER A 176 -10.25 -13.88 -2.00
N LEU A 177 -11.40 -13.75 -1.33
CA LEU A 177 -11.78 -12.58 -0.52
C LEU A 177 -13.28 -12.64 -0.17
N GLY A 178 -13.57 -12.65 1.14
CA GLY A 178 -14.93 -12.54 1.65
C GLY A 178 -15.15 -12.84 3.15
N GLY A 179 -14.15 -13.32 3.89
CA GLY A 179 -14.26 -13.51 5.34
C GLY A 179 -13.83 -12.27 6.13
N PRO A 180 -14.42 -11.98 7.31
CA PRO A 180 -13.86 -11.01 8.22
C PRO A 180 -12.45 -11.46 8.60
N VAL A 181 -11.44 -10.62 8.40
CA VAL A 181 -10.14 -10.79 9.04
C VAL A 181 -10.31 -10.29 10.48
N GLY A 182 -10.98 -11.11 11.28
CA GLY A 182 -11.05 -11.00 12.72
C GLY A 182 -10.63 -12.35 13.30
N GLY A 183 -9.58 -12.33 14.12
CA GLY A 183 -9.12 -13.51 14.86
C GLY A 183 -7.75 -14.01 14.40
N ASP A 184 -6.76 -13.73 15.24
CA ASP A 184 -5.61 -14.58 15.52
C ASP A 184 -4.60 -14.85 14.41
N ARG A 185 -3.55 -14.01 14.38
CA ARG A 185 -2.15 -14.48 14.27
C ARG A 185 -1.12 -13.39 14.58
N PHE A 186 -1.21 -12.81 15.76
CA PHE A 186 -0.02 -12.32 16.45
C PHE A 186 0.26 -13.31 17.59
N PRO A 187 1.47 -13.87 17.72
CA PRO A 187 1.80 -14.63 18.93
C PRO A 187 1.67 -13.66 20.11
N GLU A 188 0.87 -14.02 21.11
CA GLU A 188 0.83 -13.30 22.38
C GLU A 188 2.27 -13.18 22.89
N ALA A 189 2.69 -11.95 23.17
CA ALA A 189 3.92 -11.70 23.90
C ALA A 189 3.75 -12.36 25.28
N GLY A 190 4.37 -13.54 25.45
CA GLY A 190 4.40 -14.25 26.72
C GLY A 190 4.95 -13.33 27.79
N VAL A 191 4.09 -12.93 28.72
CA VAL A 191 4.48 -12.31 29.99
C VAL A 191 5.32 -13.36 30.73
N ALA A 192 6.64 -13.15 30.75
CA ALA A 192 7.51 -13.89 31.65
C ALA A 192 7.10 -13.51 33.08
N GLN A 193 6.38 -14.41 33.74
CA GLN A 193 6.22 -14.36 35.19
C GLN A 193 7.58 -14.70 35.79
N ASP A 194 8.23 -13.67 36.31
CA ASP A 194 9.40 -13.76 37.17
C ASP A 194 9.00 -14.50 38.45
N SER A 195 9.40 -15.77 38.56
CA SER A 195 9.36 -16.52 39.81
C SER A 195 10.50 -16.02 40.69
N GLY A 196 10.24 -14.94 41.42
CA GLY A 196 11.08 -14.53 42.54
C GLY A 196 11.03 -15.58 43.65
N GLU A 197 12.08 -16.39 43.73
CA GLU A 197 12.48 -17.06 44.97
C GLU A 197 12.70 -15.99 46.04
N VAL A 198 12.04 -16.17 47.18
CA VAL A 198 12.40 -15.49 48.43
C VAL A 198 12.92 -16.58 49.35
N ASP A 199 14.19 -16.42 49.73
CA ASP A 199 14.91 -17.17 50.78
C ASP A 199 14.10 -17.32 52.08
#